data_AF-A0A967HPL5-F1
#
_entry.id   AF-A0A967HPL5-F1
#
_cell.length_a   1.000
_cell.length_b   1.000
_cell.length_c   1.000
_cell.angle_alpha   90.00
_cell.angle_beta   90.00
_cell.angle_gamma   90.00
#
_symmetry.space_group_name_H-M   'P 1'
#
loop_
_entity.id
_entity.type
_entity.pdbx_description
1 polymer ?
#
loop_
_entity_poly.entity_id
_entity_poly.type
_entity_poly.pdbx_seq_one_letter_code
_entity_poly.pdbx_strand_id
1 'polypeptide(L)'
;PADPEPAPRATAGPTPEERITRQFATATDAAVVRDNPGGDTLARIHPGSNVEVLARDGDWTRVRIEGWTFTSSLASGDSTGAGVLGDSGWAAVREDPERYRGRLVEWTIQFISLQRAERFRTDFVEGEPFILARGPNENGDFVYVAVPPERVAEVERLSPLQRVRVLGRIRTALSALTGAPVLELLEITARL
;
A
#
# COMPACT_ATOMS: atom_id res chain seq x y z
N PRO A 1 61.75 30.73 -4.43
CA PRO A 1 61.19 29.51 -3.79
C PRO A 1 59.72 29.75 -3.39
N ALA A 2 58.80 29.26 -4.22
CA ALA A 2 57.36 29.34 -3.96
C ALA A 2 56.91 28.17 -3.09
N ASP A 3 56.03 28.44 -2.14
CA ASP A 3 55.39 27.51 -1.20
C ASP A 3 54.52 26.50 -1.98
N PRO A 4 54.50 25.19 -1.64
CA PRO A 4 53.63 24.24 -2.35
C PRO A 4 52.15 24.47 -1.99
N GLU A 5 51.33 24.46 -3.04
CA GLU A 5 49.87 24.55 -3.02
C GLU A 5 49.24 23.41 -2.19
N PRO A 6 48.24 23.67 -1.32
CA PRO A 6 47.61 22.61 -0.53
C PRO A 6 46.75 21.70 -1.42
N ALA A 7 46.94 20.39 -1.27
CA ALA A 7 46.18 19.36 -1.98
C ALA A 7 44.66 19.50 -1.76
N PRO A 8 43.82 19.21 -2.78
CA PRO A 8 42.37 19.25 -2.62
C PRO A 8 41.93 18.20 -1.59
N ARG A 9 41.19 18.68 -0.59
CA ARG A 9 40.53 17.86 0.43
C ARG A 9 39.52 16.96 -0.29
N ALA A 10 39.78 15.65 -0.31
CA ALA A 10 38.82 14.68 -0.81
C ALA A 10 37.51 14.84 -0.01
N THR A 11 36.48 15.36 -0.66
CA THR A 11 35.11 15.25 -0.19
C THR A 11 34.77 13.76 -0.14
N ALA A 12 34.52 13.25 1.06
CA ALA A 12 33.96 11.91 1.24
C ALA A 12 32.69 11.82 0.39
N GLY A 13 32.72 10.97 -0.63
CA GLY A 13 31.53 10.64 -1.41
C GLY A 13 30.48 10.00 -0.49
N PRO A 14 29.19 10.08 -0.86
CA PRO A 14 28.13 9.43 -0.09
C PRO A 14 28.44 7.93 0.08
N THR A 15 28.28 7.43 1.30
CA THR A 15 28.55 6.04 1.69
C THR A 15 27.65 5.05 0.93
N PRO A 16 28.13 3.83 0.61
CA PRO A 16 27.42 2.87 -0.26
C PRO A 16 26.11 2.24 0.27
N GLU A 17 25.57 2.66 1.41
CA GLU A 17 24.63 1.84 2.18
C GLU A 17 23.17 1.81 1.70
N GLU A 18 22.77 2.51 0.64
CA GLU A 18 21.36 2.49 0.24
C GLU A 18 21.11 2.75 -1.26
N ARG A 19 21.95 2.16 -2.13
CA ARG A 19 21.57 2.06 -3.56
C ARG A 19 20.49 1.00 -3.72
N ILE A 20 19.23 1.38 -3.44
CA ILE A 20 18.07 0.68 -4.01
C ILE A 20 18.25 0.76 -5.53
N THR A 21 18.75 -0.32 -6.13
CA THR A 21 19.01 -0.36 -7.56
C THR A 21 17.64 -0.48 -8.22
N ARG A 22 17.06 0.65 -8.60
CA ARG A 22 15.82 0.68 -9.38
C ARG A 22 16.05 -0.10 -10.67
N GLN A 23 15.38 -1.23 -10.80
CA GLN A 23 15.46 -2.03 -12.00
C GLN A 23 14.41 -1.52 -12.98
N PHE A 24 14.82 -1.19 -14.19
CA PHE A 24 13.89 -0.81 -15.26
C PHE A 24 13.82 -1.92 -16.32
N ALA A 25 12.65 -2.05 -16.92
CA ALA A 25 12.41 -2.91 -18.06
C ALA A 25 11.68 -2.12 -19.15
N THR A 26 11.94 -2.45 -20.41
CA THR A 26 11.22 -1.91 -21.55
C THR A 26 10.22 -2.94 -22.03
N ALA A 27 8.95 -2.55 -22.18
CA ALA A 27 7.94 -3.41 -22.75
C ALA A 27 8.28 -3.73 -24.21
N THR A 28 8.46 -5.01 -24.55
CA THR A 28 8.73 -5.44 -25.94
C THR A 28 7.46 -5.47 -26.79
N ASP A 29 6.32 -5.72 -26.15
CA ASP A 29 5.00 -5.85 -26.76
C ASP A 29 3.97 -5.00 -26.02
N ALA A 30 2.76 -4.93 -26.58
CA ALA A 30 1.64 -4.30 -25.89
C ALA A 30 1.27 -5.16 -24.68
N ALA A 31 1.60 -4.68 -23.49
CA ALA A 31 1.38 -5.41 -22.25
C ALA A 31 0.14 -4.90 -21.52
N VAL A 32 -0.55 -5.83 -20.86
CA VAL A 32 -1.74 -5.53 -20.04
C VAL A 32 -1.31 -5.56 -18.58
N VAL A 33 -1.42 -4.42 -17.91
CA VAL A 33 -1.20 -4.32 -16.47
C VAL A 33 -2.50 -4.63 -15.77
N ARG A 34 -2.43 -5.52 -14.78
CA ARG A 34 -3.57 -5.97 -14.00
C ARG A 34 -3.41 -5.57 -12.54
N ASP A 35 -4.52 -5.51 -11.82
CA ASP A 35 -4.56 -5.13 -10.40
C ASP A 35 -3.92 -6.19 -9.50
N ASN A 36 -4.02 -7.46 -9.91
CA ASN A 36 -3.34 -8.60 -9.33
C ASN A 36 -3.02 -9.66 -10.42
N PRO A 37 -2.16 -10.65 -10.14
CA PRO A 37 -1.98 -11.81 -11.00
C PRO A 37 -3.31 -12.49 -11.35
N GLY A 38 -3.76 -12.36 -12.60
CA GLY A 38 -5.03 -12.91 -13.09
C GLY A 38 -6.27 -12.01 -12.92
N GLY A 39 -6.13 -10.83 -12.32
CA GLY A 39 -7.22 -9.88 -12.08
C GLY A 39 -7.61 -9.03 -13.29
N ASP A 40 -8.31 -7.94 -13.01
CA ASP A 40 -8.86 -7.04 -14.03
C ASP A 40 -7.78 -6.17 -14.68
N THR A 41 -8.06 -5.72 -15.90
CA THR A 41 -7.13 -4.82 -16.62
C THR A 41 -7.17 -3.42 -16.00
N LEU A 42 -6.04 -2.98 -15.45
CA LEU A 42 -5.84 -1.61 -14.98
C LEU A 42 -5.41 -0.68 -16.11
N ALA A 43 -4.46 -1.13 -16.93
CA ALA A 43 -3.88 -0.32 -17.97
C ALA A 43 -3.33 -1.18 -19.12
N ARG A 44 -3.16 -0.55 -20.27
CA ARG A 44 -2.41 -1.13 -21.38
C ARG A 44 -1.18 -0.28 -21.64
N ILE A 45 0.00 -0.89 -21.59
CA ILE A 45 1.26 -0.22 -21.90
C ILE A 45 1.64 -0.49 -23.34
N HIS A 46 2.08 0.55 -24.04
CA HIS A 46 2.54 0.44 -25.42
C HIS A 46 3.95 -0.19 -25.48
N PRO A 47 4.29 -0.92 -26.55
CA PRO A 47 5.66 -1.34 -26.82
C PRO A 47 6.63 -0.15 -26.74
N GLY A 48 7.82 -0.36 -26.19
CA GLY A 48 8.82 0.68 -25.97
C GLY A 48 8.63 1.50 -24.69
N SER A 49 7.53 1.29 -23.94
CA SER A 49 7.32 1.96 -22.65
C SER A 49 8.30 1.45 -21.60
N ASN A 50 8.95 2.35 -20.87
CA ASN A 50 9.79 1.99 -19.74
C ASN A 50 8.95 1.88 -18.47
N VAL A 51 9.19 0.81 -17.72
CA VAL A 51 8.55 0.56 -16.44
C VAL A 51 9.60 0.20 -15.40
N GLU A 52 9.37 0.60 -14.17
CA GLU A 52 10.19 0.14 -13.05
C GLU A 52 9.68 -1.22 -12.56
N VAL A 53 10.57 -2.17 -12.40
CA VAL A 53 10.27 -3.50 -11.88
C VAL A 53 10.38 -3.47 -10.36
N LEU A 54 9.27 -3.75 -9.69
CA LEU A 54 9.18 -3.77 -8.22
C LEU A 54 9.37 -5.18 -7.66
N ALA A 55 8.77 -6.19 -8.30
CA ALA A 55 8.84 -7.59 -7.87
C ALA A 55 8.56 -8.55 -9.03
N ARG A 56 8.93 -9.83 -8.87
CA ARG A 56 8.58 -10.92 -9.79
C ARG A 56 7.96 -12.07 -9.01
N ASP A 57 6.91 -12.66 -9.56
CA ASP A 57 6.22 -13.82 -9.01
C ASP A 57 5.75 -14.73 -10.15
N GLY A 58 6.49 -15.82 -10.39
CA GLY A 58 6.28 -16.70 -11.54
C GLY A 58 6.34 -15.92 -12.87
N ASP A 59 5.27 -16.03 -13.65
CA ASP A 59 5.11 -15.32 -14.93
C ASP A 59 4.70 -13.84 -14.77
N TRP A 60 4.49 -13.37 -13.54
CA TRP A 60 4.04 -12.02 -13.26
C TRP A 60 5.19 -11.12 -12.80
N THR A 61 5.17 -9.88 -13.28
CA THR A 61 6.07 -8.84 -12.82
C THR A 61 5.24 -7.68 -12.28
N ARG A 62 5.47 -7.31 -11.02
CA ARG A 62 4.89 -6.10 -10.44
C ARG A 62 5.69 -4.91 -10.95
N VAL A 63 5.01 -3.97 -11.60
CA VAL A 63 5.64 -2.82 -12.24
C VAL A 63 5.08 -1.50 -11.73
N ARG A 64 5.91 -0.44 -11.76
CA ARG A 64 5.50 0.95 -11.58
C ARG A 64 5.69 1.72 -12.88
N ILE A 65 4.66 2.47 -13.25
CA ILE A 65 4.66 3.36 -14.42
C ILE A 65 4.71 4.79 -13.89
N GLU A 66 5.60 5.59 -14.45
CA GLU A 66 5.66 7.03 -14.21
C GLU A 66 5.21 7.77 -15.47
N GLY A 67 4.37 8.79 -15.31
CA GLY A 67 3.82 9.54 -16.43
C GLY A 67 3.01 10.75 -15.99
N TRP A 68 2.68 11.60 -16.95
CA TRP A 68 1.85 12.78 -16.74
C TRP A 68 0.49 12.55 -17.38
N THR A 69 -0.57 13.02 -16.73
CA THR A 69 -1.93 13.07 -17.28
C THR A 69 -2.53 14.45 -17.03
N PHE A 70 -3.59 14.79 -17.75
CA PHE A 70 -4.32 16.03 -17.50
C PHE A 70 -5.00 15.97 -16.14
N THR A 71 -4.82 17.01 -15.32
CA THR A 71 -5.46 17.11 -14.01
C THR A 71 -6.98 16.94 -14.08
N SER A 72 -7.61 17.44 -15.15
CA SER A 72 -9.06 17.29 -15.38
C SER A 72 -9.53 15.85 -15.64
N SER A 73 -8.61 14.96 -16.00
CA SER A 73 -8.88 13.52 -16.16
C SER A 73 -8.84 12.78 -14.82
N LEU A 74 -8.38 13.43 -13.75
CA LEU A 74 -8.36 12.93 -12.40
C LEU A 74 -9.52 13.57 -11.63
N ALA A 75 -10.26 12.77 -10.87
CA ALA A 75 -11.17 13.34 -9.89
C ALA A 75 -10.33 13.99 -8.78
N SER A 76 -10.45 15.30 -8.61
CA SER A 76 -9.95 15.97 -7.41
C SER A 76 -10.56 15.27 -6.19
N GLY A 77 -9.72 14.89 -5.23
CA GLY A 77 -10.13 14.25 -3.99
C GLY A 77 -10.86 15.21 -3.06
N ASP A 78 -11.96 15.79 -3.53
CA ASP A 78 -12.98 16.42 -2.71
C ASP A 78 -14.32 15.77 -3.07
N SER A 79 -14.80 14.94 -2.16
CA SER A 79 -16.19 14.55 -1.97
C SER A 79 -16.92 13.93 -3.17
N THR A 80 -17.11 12.60 -3.06
CA THR A 80 -18.10 11.77 -3.78
C THR A 80 -17.61 11.18 -5.12
N GLY A 81 -17.02 9.97 -5.04
CA GLY A 81 -17.10 8.98 -6.12
C GLY A 81 -15.78 8.31 -6.53
N ALA A 82 -14.64 9.01 -6.43
CA ALA A 82 -13.35 8.48 -6.84
C ALA A 82 -12.18 8.76 -5.88
N GLY A 83 -12.39 9.49 -4.78
CA GLY A 83 -11.39 9.76 -3.74
C GLY A 83 -11.22 8.64 -2.70
N VAL A 84 -10.09 8.69 -1.99
CA VAL A 84 -9.80 7.87 -0.79
C VAL A 84 -10.84 8.20 0.29
N LEU A 85 -11.52 7.20 0.84
CA LEU A 85 -12.54 7.43 1.87
C LEU A 85 -11.88 7.67 3.24
N GLY A 86 -12.11 8.85 3.82
CA GLY A 86 -11.68 9.16 5.18
C GLY A 86 -12.49 8.42 6.27
N ASP A 87 -12.24 8.76 7.53
CA ASP A 87 -12.90 8.20 8.72
C ASP A 87 -14.43 8.20 8.65
N SER A 88 -15.04 9.24 8.06
CA SER A 88 -16.50 9.35 7.86
C SER A 88 -17.08 8.28 6.93
N GLY A 89 -16.26 7.69 6.06
CA GLY A 89 -16.66 6.62 5.14
C GLY A 89 -16.86 5.26 5.83
N TRP A 90 -16.43 5.11 7.08
CA TRP A 90 -16.53 3.85 7.82
C TRP A 90 -17.95 3.28 7.87
N ALA A 91 -18.94 4.12 8.18
CA ALA A 91 -20.34 3.68 8.27
C ALA A 91 -20.87 3.26 6.88
N ALA A 92 -20.53 4.02 5.84
CA ALA A 92 -20.96 3.73 4.47
C ALA A 92 -20.43 2.39 3.94
N VAL A 93 -19.17 2.05 4.26
CA VAL A 93 -18.58 0.74 3.91
C VAL A 93 -19.35 -0.42 4.55
N ARG A 94 -19.90 -0.22 5.74
CA ARG A 94 -20.68 -1.26 6.44
C ARG A 94 -22.12 -1.35 5.94
N GLU A 95 -22.69 -0.23 5.50
CA GLU A 95 -24.04 -0.15 4.97
C GLU A 95 -24.16 -0.74 3.57
N ASP A 96 -23.18 -0.49 2.70
CA ASP A 96 -23.14 -1.01 1.32
C ASP A 96 -21.77 -1.65 0.98
N PRO A 97 -21.43 -2.81 1.57
CA PRO A 97 -20.08 -3.37 1.50
C PRO A 97 -19.57 -3.64 0.09
N GLU A 98 -20.41 -4.23 -0.77
CA GLU A 98 -20.00 -4.62 -2.12
C GLU A 98 -19.67 -3.42 -3.01
N ARG A 99 -20.32 -2.28 -2.79
CA ARG A 99 -20.01 -1.04 -3.51
C ARG A 99 -18.60 -0.52 -3.24
N TYR A 100 -18.04 -0.81 -2.07
CA TYR A 100 -16.75 -0.26 -1.65
C TYR A 100 -15.58 -1.25 -1.76
N ARG A 101 -15.82 -2.50 -2.14
CA ARG A 101 -14.74 -3.47 -2.45
C ARG A 101 -13.76 -2.85 -3.46
N GLY A 102 -12.46 -2.97 -3.19
CA GLY A 102 -11.39 -2.43 -4.02
C GLY A 102 -11.15 -0.91 -3.91
N ARG A 103 -12.00 -0.16 -3.18
CA ARG A 103 -11.81 1.28 -2.97
C ARG A 103 -10.67 1.53 -1.97
N LEU A 104 -10.04 2.70 -2.10
CA LEU A 104 -9.05 3.17 -1.13
C LEU A 104 -9.73 3.86 0.04
N VAL A 105 -9.21 3.61 1.24
CA VAL A 105 -9.61 4.25 2.50
C VAL A 105 -8.39 4.80 3.21
N GLU A 106 -8.58 5.91 3.90
CA GLU A 106 -7.61 6.48 4.82
C GLU A 106 -8.27 6.59 6.19
N TRP A 107 -7.95 5.65 7.07
CA TRP A 107 -8.59 5.54 8.39
C TRP A 107 -7.61 5.72 9.52
N THR A 108 -8.04 6.40 10.57
CA THR A 108 -7.36 6.43 11.86
C THR A 108 -7.84 5.25 12.69
N ILE A 109 -7.03 4.21 12.83
CA ILE A 109 -7.39 2.99 13.56
C ILE A 109 -6.60 2.91 14.87
N GLN A 110 -7.12 2.18 15.85
CA GLN A 110 -6.39 1.88 17.08
C GLN A 110 -5.75 0.50 16.98
N PHE A 111 -4.42 0.46 16.87
CA PHE A 111 -3.66 -0.79 16.79
C PHE A 111 -3.86 -1.64 18.04
N ILE A 112 -4.16 -2.93 17.89
CA ILE A 112 -4.26 -3.87 19.01
C ILE A 112 -3.06 -4.82 18.97
N SER A 113 -2.87 -5.52 17.85
CA SER A 113 -1.76 -6.46 17.68
C SER A 113 -1.48 -6.79 16.22
N LEU A 114 -0.24 -7.23 15.96
CA LEU A 114 0.15 -7.91 14.73
C LEU A 114 0.05 -9.41 14.93
N GLN A 115 -0.62 -10.11 14.02
CA GLN A 115 -0.88 -11.56 14.08
C GLN A 115 -0.61 -12.20 12.72
N ARG A 116 -0.70 -13.54 12.65
CA ARG A 116 -0.67 -14.30 11.39
C ARG A 116 -1.97 -15.04 11.19
N ALA A 117 -2.49 -15.03 9.97
CA ALA A 117 -3.75 -15.65 9.66
C ALA A 117 -3.68 -17.18 9.75
N GLU A 118 -4.68 -17.78 10.40
CA GLU A 118 -4.87 -19.23 10.44
C GLU A 118 -5.66 -19.70 9.22
N ARG A 119 -5.51 -20.97 8.83
CA ARG A 119 -6.12 -21.53 7.60
C ARG A 119 -7.63 -21.32 7.41
N PHE A 120 -8.39 -21.13 8.49
CA PHE A 120 -9.84 -20.94 8.42
C PHE A 120 -10.27 -19.49 8.22
N ARG A 121 -9.34 -18.52 8.27
CA ARG A 121 -9.59 -17.12 7.91
C ARG A 121 -9.53 -16.97 6.39
N THR A 122 -10.64 -17.26 5.72
CA THR A 122 -10.73 -17.25 4.25
C THR A 122 -10.49 -15.89 3.58
N ASP A 123 -10.54 -14.80 4.34
CA ASP A 123 -10.22 -13.43 3.84
C ASP A 123 -8.70 -13.15 3.74
N PHE A 124 -7.88 -14.09 4.21
CA PHE A 124 -6.43 -13.99 4.25
C PHE A 124 -5.80 -15.24 3.63
N VAL A 125 -4.57 -15.08 3.15
CA VAL A 125 -3.71 -16.24 2.85
C VAL A 125 -3.25 -16.85 4.17
N GLU A 126 -3.11 -18.18 4.22
CA GLU A 126 -2.59 -18.85 5.42
C GLU A 126 -1.19 -18.31 5.79
N GLY A 127 -1.01 -17.94 7.05
CA GLY A 127 0.21 -17.33 7.57
C GLY A 127 0.40 -15.85 7.22
N GLU A 128 -0.51 -15.23 6.44
CA GLU A 128 -0.42 -13.82 6.07
C GLU A 128 -0.41 -12.93 7.33
N PRO A 129 0.58 -12.03 7.48
CA PRO A 129 0.60 -11.13 8.61
C PRO A 129 -0.53 -10.11 8.50
N PHE A 130 -1.22 -9.85 9.61
CA PHE A 130 -2.32 -8.88 9.65
C PHE A 130 -2.36 -8.11 10.97
N ILE A 131 -2.80 -6.87 10.91
CA ILE A 131 -3.12 -6.05 12.07
C ILE A 131 -4.56 -6.35 12.50
N LEU A 132 -4.74 -6.63 13.79
CA LEU A 132 -6.02 -6.47 14.46
C LEU A 132 -6.08 -5.06 15.04
N ALA A 133 -7.13 -4.31 14.73
CA ALA A 133 -7.32 -2.95 15.22
C ALA A 133 -8.79 -2.65 15.50
N ARG A 134 -9.05 -1.59 16.29
CA ARG A 134 -10.38 -0.96 16.33
C ARG A 134 -10.49 0.04 15.19
N GLY A 135 -11.65 0.09 14.56
CA GLY A 135 -11.99 1.07 13.54
C GLY A 135 -11.98 2.51 14.06
N PRO A 136 -12.24 3.48 13.19
CA PRO A 136 -12.10 4.91 13.49
C PRO A 136 -13.11 5.47 14.51
N ASN A 137 -14.15 4.71 14.86
CA ASN A 137 -15.21 5.14 15.75
C ASN A 137 -14.82 4.99 17.23
N GLU A 138 -15.44 5.79 18.10
CA GLU A 138 -15.18 5.76 19.56
C GLU A 138 -15.60 4.43 20.23
N ASN A 139 -16.67 3.79 19.73
CA ASN A 139 -17.10 2.44 20.13
C ASN A 139 -16.46 1.33 19.26
N GLY A 140 -15.32 1.64 18.63
CA GLY A 140 -14.75 0.99 17.44
C GLY A 140 -14.96 -0.52 17.33
N ASP A 141 -15.85 -0.90 16.42
CA ASP A 141 -15.90 -2.22 15.80
C ASP A 141 -14.53 -2.58 15.20
N PHE A 142 -14.22 -3.86 15.08
CA PHE A 142 -12.91 -4.28 14.59
C PHE A 142 -12.72 -4.00 13.10
N VAL A 143 -11.47 -3.77 12.72
CA VAL A 143 -10.97 -3.78 11.35
C VAL A 143 -9.71 -4.64 11.32
N TYR A 144 -9.56 -5.41 10.25
CA TYR A 144 -8.37 -6.20 10.01
C TYR A 144 -7.62 -5.64 8.82
N VAL A 145 -6.29 -5.60 8.90
CA VAL A 145 -5.46 -5.05 7.82
C VAL A 145 -4.37 -6.06 7.47
N ALA A 146 -4.46 -6.68 6.30
CA ALA A 146 -3.40 -7.51 5.74
C ALA A 146 -2.15 -6.64 5.50
N VAL A 147 -1.00 -7.10 6.02
CA VAL A 147 0.27 -6.38 5.99
C VAL A 147 1.17 -7.05 4.94
N PRO A 148 1.61 -6.32 3.91
CA PRO A 148 2.64 -6.82 3.00
C PRO A 148 3.93 -7.18 3.76
N PRO A 149 4.63 -8.27 3.41
CA PRO A 149 5.86 -8.69 4.10
C PRO A 149 6.90 -7.56 4.27
N GLU A 150 7.03 -6.70 3.27
CA GLU A 150 7.94 -5.55 3.26
C GLU A 150 7.61 -4.47 4.30
N ARG A 151 6.40 -4.47 4.86
CA ARG A 151 5.94 -3.51 5.89
C ARG A 151 5.86 -4.10 7.29
N VAL A 152 6.13 -5.38 7.48
CA VAL A 152 6.02 -6.04 8.80
C VAL A 152 6.88 -5.36 9.86
N ALA A 153 8.14 -5.04 9.54
CA ALA A 153 9.06 -4.38 10.47
C ALA A 153 8.63 -2.96 10.88
N GLU A 154 7.80 -2.28 10.07
CA GLU A 154 7.20 -1.00 10.43
C GLU A 154 6.09 -1.18 11.45
N VAL A 155 5.24 -2.19 11.26
CA VAL A 155 4.11 -2.49 12.14
C VAL A 155 4.57 -3.06 13.49
N GLU A 156 5.64 -3.86 13.52
CA GLU A 156 6.23 -4.42 14.76
C GLU A 156 6.71 -3.35 15.74
N ARG A 157 6.99 -2.12 15.27
CA ARG A 157 7.40 -0.99 16.11
C ARG A 157 6.23 -0.26 16.76
N LEU A 158 4.99 -0.60 16.42
CA LEU A 158 3.81 0.05 17.00
C LEU A 158 3.55 -0.43 18.42
N SER A 159 3.16 0.51 19.28
CA SER A 159 2.74 0.18 20.63
C SER A 159 1.26 -0.24 20.64
N PRO A 160 0.86 -1.25 21.42
CA PRO A 160 -0.54 -1.58 21.62
C PRO A 160 -1.38 -0.34 22.00
N LEU A 161 -2.58 -0.26 21.49
CA LEU A 161 -3.54 0.85 21.65
C LEU A 161 -3.10 2.18 21.02
N GLN A 162 -1.96 2.23 20.33
CA GLN A 162 -1.52 3.39 19.58
C GLN A 162 -2.48 3.67 18.42
N ARG A 163 -2.85 4.94 18.23
CA ARG A 163 -3.61 5.36 17.05
C ARG A 163 -2.66 5.57 15.87
N VAL A 164 -3.03 4.99 14.74
CA VAL A 164 -2.26 5.03 13.50
C VAL A 164 -3.18 5.40 12.36
N ARG A 165 -2.67 6.18 11.41
CA ARG A 165 -3.36 6.43 10.15
C ARG A 165 -2.94 5.36 9.17
N VAL A 166 -3.91 4.67 8.57
CA VAL A 166 -3.67 3.67 7.52
C VAL A 166 -4.26 4.16 6.21
N LEU A 167 -3.48 4.10 5.14
CA LEU A 167 -3.98 4.08 3.78
C LEU A 167 -4.08 2.62 3.38
N GLY A 168 -5.27 2.16 3.01
CA GLY A 168 -5.50 0.77 2.63
C GLY A 168 -6.51 0.64 1.51
N ARG A 169 -6.47 -0.50 0.84
CA ARG A 169 -7.49 -0.89 -0.14
C ARG A 169 -8.46 -1.87 0.50
N ILE A 170 -9.76 -1.69 0.33
CA ILE A 170 -10.74 -2.64 0.87
C ILE A 170 -10.63 -3.96 0.11
N ARG A 171 -10.15 -5.00 0.79
CA ARG A 171 -10.05 -6.36 0.25
C ARG A 171 -11.39 -7.08 0.39
N THR A 172 -11.93 -7.11 1.61
CA THR A 172 -13.27 -7.61 1.93
C THR A 172 -13.98 -6.56 2.76
N ALA A 173 -15.10 -6.01 2.29
CA ALA A 173 -15.81 -4.97 3.05
C ALA A 173 -16.60 -5.52 4.25
N LEU A 174 -17.07 -6.78 4.16
CA LEU A 174 -17.73 -7.49 5.25
C LEU A 174 -17.27 -8.95 5.27
N SER A 175 -16.36 -9.29 6.19
CA SER A 175 -15.88 -10.66 6.37
C SER A 175 -17.02 -11.57 6.84
N ALA A 176 -17.22 -12.70 6.17
CA ALA A 176 -18.22 -13.70 6.58
C ALA A 176 -17.91 -14.32 7.96
N LEU A 177 -16.61 -14.38 8.32
CA LEU A 177 -16.16 -14.96 9.58
C LEU A 177 -16.25 -13.97 10.75
N THR A 178 -15.92 -12.69 10.51
CA THR A 178 -15.73 -11.70 11.58
C THR A 178 -16.71 -10.54 11.58
N GLY A 179 -17.49 -10.37 10.51
CA GLY A 179 -18.40 -9.21 10.34
C GLY A 179 -17.68 -7.87 10.21
N ALA A 180 -16.36 -7.88 10.07
CA ALA A 180 -15.50 -6.71 10.01
C ALA A 180 -14.91 -6.51 8.60
N PRO A 181 -14.58 -5.28 8.22
CA PRO A 181 -13.82 -5.02 7.01
C PRO A 181 -12.37 -5.53 7.14
N VAL A 182 -11.86 -6.02 6.01
CA VAL A 182 -10.48 -6.44 5.78
C VAL A 182 -9.87 -5.52 4.72
N LEU A 183 -8.76 -4.88 5.07
CA LEU A 183 -8.00 -4.00 4.20
C LEU A 183 -6.69 -4.67 3.76
N GLU A 184 -6.16 -4.26 2.62
CA GLU A 184 -4.76 -4.46 2.24
C GLU A 184 -3.99 -3.17 2.52
N LEU A 185 -2.91 -3.27 3.31
CA LEU A 185 -2.14 -2.11 3.73
C LEU A 185 -1.31 -1.53 2.58
N LEU A 186 -1.48 -0.24 2.33
CA LEU A 186 -0.65 0.51 1.38
C LEU A 186 0.34 1.43 2.10
N GLU A 187 -0.08 2.10 3.18
CA GLU A 187 0.76 2.99 3.99
C GLU A 187 0.26 2.99 5.44
N ILE A 188 1.17 3.13 6.41
CA ILE A 188 0.84 3.29 7.83
C ILE A 188 1.70 4.38 8.44
N THR A 189 1.08 5.27 9.20
CA THR A 189 1.77 6.38 9.87
C THR A 189 1.33 6.45 11.32
N ALA A 190 2.29 6.31 12.23
CA ALA A 190 2.06 6.50 13.65
C ALA A 190 1.66 7.96 13.94
N ARG A 191 0.59 8.17 14.72
CA ARG A 191 0.34 9.48 15.32
C ARG A 191 1.07 9.55 16.66
N LEU A 192 1.88 10.61 16.81
CA LEU A 192 2.56 10.98 18.06
C LEU A 192 1.57 11.60 19.06
#